data_AF-A0AAV8YFR2-F1
#
_entry.id   AF-A0AAV8YFR2-F1
#
_cell.length_a   1.000
_cell.length_b   1.000
_cell.length_c   1.000
_cell.angle_alpha   90.00
_cell.angle_beta   90.00
_cell.angle_gamma   90.00
#
_symmetry.space_group_name_H-M   'P 1'
#
loop_
_entity.id
_entity.type
_entity.pdbx_description
1 polymer ?
#
loop_
_entity_poly.entity_id
_entity_poly.type
_entity_poly.pdbx_seq_one_letter_code
_entity_poly.pdbx_strand_id
1 'polypeptide(L)'
;MDRLIPNIDNIIEYMLVRTQDPDESVALRGINVLGNHLNRLVPVLVRGMKYSEIDIILLKGDVEEDDNVPDKEEDIRPQNGTDKEDDDDYDDGDDDGSLSDWNLRKCSAAALDVLANVFRDDLLPILIPILKETLFHQDWDIKESGILALGAIAEGCMSGMINHLPELIPYLINCLNDKKALVRAITCWTLSRYSHWTETKECKKLHVPAFATLEEEACTELVPYLGFILETLVFAFSKYQHKNLLILYDAIGTLADSVGSHLNKPDFINLLMPPLIHKWNILKDEDKDLFPLLECLSSVATALQSGFLPYCEPVYCRCVSLVHHTLCLHMANMQNPDQFEAPDKDFMIVALDLLSGLAEGLNGHIEKLVENSNIMQLLTPLYARFHARSSTVVFLPAYFKFSANTWSEFKSQYISVCNNATWAIGEISIKLGADTRPYISLVLNQLIEIINRQNTPKTLLENTGAFHFEILEIMRRERQCL
;
A
#
# COMPACT_ATOMS: atom_id res chain seq x y z
N MET A 1 -21.94 -10.21 39.01
CA MET A 1 -21.33 -10.59 37.72
C MET A 1 -22.28 -11.46 36.92
N ASP A 2 -22.90 -12.49 37.51
CA ASP A 2 -23.78 -13.46 36.83
C ASP A 2 -25.05 -12.92 36.13
N ARG A 3 -25.49 -11.69 36.46
CA ARG A 3 -26.62 -11.02 35.77
C ARG A 3 -26.19 -10.13 34.60
N LEU A 4 -24.91 -9.76 34.55
CA LEU A 4 -24.34 -8.88 33.51
C LEU A 4 -23.79 -9.70 32.34
N ILE A 5 -23.21 -10.86 32.61
CA ILE A 5 -22.62 -11.76 31.60
C ILE A 5 -23.58 -12.05 30.42
N PRO A 6 -24.89 -12.34 30.63
CA PRO A 6 -25.79 -12.61 29.52
C PRO A 6 -26.15 -11.38 28.67
N ASN A 7 -25.84 -10.17 29.15
CA ASN A 7 -26.19 -8.91 28.51
C ASN A 7 -24.95 -8.10 28.12
N ILE A 8 -23.74 -8.66 28.29
CA ILE A 8 -22.50 -7.90 28.15
C ILE A 8 -22.31 -7.46 26.70
N ASP A 9 -22.68 -8.32 25.75
CA ASP A 9 -22.65 -8.02 24.31
C ASP A 9 -23.61 -6.88 23.97
N ASN A 10 -24.86 -6.95 24.45
CA ASN A 10 -25.85 -5.88 24.29
C ASN A 10 -25.40 -4.55 24.93
N ILE A 11 -24.67 -4.61 26.05
CA ILE A 11 -24.18 -3.42 26.75
C ILE A 11 -22.99 -2.82 26.01
N ILE A 12 -22.06 -3.64 25.53
CA ILE A 12 -20.89 -3.21 24.75
C ILE A 12 -21.36 -2.62 23.41
N GLU A 13 -22.26 -3.31 22.71
CA GLU A 13 -22.84 -2.84 21.44
C GLU A 13 -23.64 -1.55 21.63
N TYR A 14 -24.43 -1.45 22.71
CA TYR A 14 -25.10 -0.20 23.07
C TYR A 14 -24.10 0.93 23.38
N MET A 15 -23.01 0.64 24.08
CA MET A 15 -21.99 1.65 24.39
C MET A 15 -21.25 2.12 23.14
N LEU A 16 -20.85 1.21 22.26
CA LEU A 16 -20.16 1.50 20.99
C LEU A 16 -21.03 2.39 20.09
N VAL A 17 -22.29 2.04 19.90
CA VAL A 17 -23.25 2.85 19.14
C VAL A 17 -23.45 4.22 19.77
N ARG A 18 -23.52 4.29 21.11
CA ARG A 18 -23.74 5.56 21.81
C ARG A 18 -22.53 6.47 21.81
N THR A 19 -21.31 5.94 21.82
CA THR A 19 -20.07 6.74 21.70
C THR A 19 -19.88 7.37 20.31
N GLN A 20 -20.58 6.86 19.29
CA GLN A 20 -20.56 7.37 17.92
C GLN A 20 -21.83 8.18 17.56
N ASP A 21 -22.66 8.52 18.55
CA ASP A 21 -23.91 9.24 18.35
C ASP A 21 -23.62 10.69 17.89
N PRO A 22 -24.27 11.19 16.82
CA PRO A 22 -24.06 12.56 16.35
C PRO A 22 -24.50 13.64 17.37
N ASP A 23 -25.30 13.27 18.39
CA ASP A 23 -25.55 14.12 19.55
C ASP A 23 -24.38 14.02 20.55
N GLU A 24 -23.53 15.05 20.57
CA GLU A 24 -22.39 15.17 21.49
C GLU A 24 -22.76 14.90 22.96
N SER A 25 -23.97 15.22 23.40
CA SER A 25 -24.39 15.01 24.79
C SER A 25 -24.69 13.55 25.13
N VAL A 26 -24.97 12.73 24.12
CA VAL A 26 -25.22 11.28 24.21
C VAL A 26 -23.89 10.54 24.09
N ALA A 27 -23.06 10.93 23.12
CA ALA A 27 -21.69 10.45 22.98
C ALA A 27 -20.86 10.66 24.27
N LEU A 28 -20.89 11.87 24.82
CA LEU A 28 -20.20 12.21 26.07
C LEU A 28 -20.69 11.36 27.25
N ARG A 29 -21.98 10.96 27.28
CA ARG A 29 -22.51 10.08 28.33
C ARG A 29 -22.03 8.64 28.18
N GLY A 30 -21.95 8.11 26.95
CA GLY A 30 -21.35 6.81 26.67
C GLY A 30 -19.88 6.74 27.08
N ILE A 31 -19.10 7.75 26.68
CA ILE A 31 -17.67 7.91 27.02
C ILE A 31 -17.48 7.94 28.55
N ASN A 32 -18.30 8.72 29.28
CA ASN A 32 -18.19 8.84 30.74
C ASN A 32 -18.45 7.52 31.49
N VAL A 33 -19.38 6.68 31.02
CA VAL A 33 -19.66 5.41 31.69
C VAL A 33 -18.52 4.41 31.45
N LEU A 34 -17.97 4.37 30.24
CA LEU A 34 -16.82 3.51 29.93
C LEU A 34 -15.53 4.01 30.64
N GLY A 35 -15.35 5.32 30.75
CA GLY A 35 -14.28 5.99 31.49
C GLY A 35 -14.13 5.50 32.93
N ASN A 36 -15.25 5.29 33.64
CA ASN A 36 -15.26 4.79 35.02
C ASN A 36 -14.71 3.35 35.17
N HIS A 37 -14.58 2.61 34.06
CA HIS A 37 -14.09 1.25 34.04
C HIS A 37 -12.65 1.11 33.50
N LEU A 38 -12.05 2.18 32.94
CA LEU A 38 -10.72 2.13 32.32
C LEU A 38 -9.64 1.64 33.29
N ASN A 39 -9.66 2.09 34.55
CA ASN A 39 -8.70 1.65 35.59
C ASN A 39 -8.70 0.14 35.83
N ARG A 40 -9.77 -0.56 35.48
CA ARG A 40 -9.87 -2.02 35.59
C ARG A 40 -9.69 -2.71 34.24
N LEU A 41 -10.14 -2.08 33.16
CA LEU A 41 -10.13 -2.64 31.81
C LEU A 41 -8.73 -2.62 31.20
N VAL A 42 -8.03 -1.49 31.25
CA VAL A 42 -6.71 -1.34 30.61
C VAL A 42 -5.69 -2.37 31.11
N PRO A 43 -5.53 -2.63 32.43
CA PRO A 43 -4.63 -3.69 32.89
C PRO A 43 -5.03 -5.11 32.47
N VAL A 44 -6.31 -5.35 32.16
CA VAL A 44 -6.78 -6.65 31.65
C VAL A 44 -6.42 -6.79 30.19
N LEU A 45 -6.65 -5.75 29.38
CA LEU A 45 -6.31 -5.74 27.96
C LEU A 45 -4.80 -5.93 27.77
N VAL A 46 -3.96 -5.16 28.46
CA VAL A 46 -2.50 -5.28 28.33
C VAL A 46 -2.01 -6.68 28.74
N ARG A 47 -2.63 -7.33 29.74
CA ARG A 47 -2.31 -8.73 30.07
C ARG A 47 -2.80 -9.72 29.02
N GLY A 48 -3.96 -9.45 28.41
CA GLY A 48 -4.52 -10.25 27.33
C GLY A 48 -3.70 -10.18 26.04
N MET A 49 -2.87 -9.14 25.88
CA MET A 49 -1.93 -9.03 24.76
C MET A 49 -0.76 -10.00 24.83
N LYS A 50 -0.46 -10.64 25.96
CA LYS A 50 0.64 -11.62 26.03
C LYS A 50 0.31 -12.85 25.17
N TYR A 51 1.29 -13.36 24.41
CA TYR A 51 1.14 -14.64 23.69
C TYR A 51 0.71 -15.77 24.63
N SER A 52 -0.19 -16.64 24.17
CA SER A 52 -0.53 -17.84 24.94
C SER A 52 0.62 -18.86 24.85
N GLU A 53 0.69 -19.80 25.81
CA GLU A 53 1.69 -20.87 25.76
C GLU A 53 1.58 -21.71 24.49
N ILE A 54 0.36 -21.87 23.96
CA ILE A 54 0.10 -22.60 22.72
C ILE A 54 0.67 -21.83 21.53
N ASP A 55 0.42 -20.52 21.45
CA ASP A 55 0.96 -19.67 20.38
C ASP A 55 2.49 -19.68 20.41
N ILE A 56 3.12 -19.57 21.59
CA ILE A 56 4.57 -19.64 21.74
C ILE A 56 5.12 -20.99 21.25
N ILE A 57 4.37 -22.09 21.44
CA ILE A 57 4.78 -23.42 20.97
C ILE A 57 4.65 -23.55 19.45
N LEU A 58 3.59 -22.99 18.86
CA LEU A 58 3.36 -22.99 17.42
C LEU A 58 4.40 -22.12 16.70
N LEU A 59 4.67 -20.94 17.25
CA LEU A 59 5.67 -19.97 16.79
C LEU A 59 7.11 -20.40 17.10
N LYS A 60 7.37 -21.63 17.57
CA LYS A 60 8.75 -22.06 17.91
C LYS A 60 9.71 -22.03 16.73
N GLY A 61 9.21 -22.10 15.48
CA GLY A 61 10.00 -21.81 14.29
C GLY A 61 10.53 -20.37 14.29
N ASP A 62 9.66 -19.41 14.58
CA ASP A 62 9.91 -17.96 14.60
C ASP A 62 10.66 -17.46 15.86
N VAL A 63 11.00 -18.34 16.80
CA VAL A 63 11.77 -17.97 18.01
C VAL A 63 13.28 -18.14 17.80
N GLU A 64 13.70 -18.95 16.81
CA GLU A 64 15.10 -19.23 16.46
C GLU A 64 15.44 -18.71 15.04
N GLU A 65 16.73 -18.65 14.68
CA GLU A 65 17.15 -18.21 13.34
C GLU A 65 16.83 -19.30 12.30
N ASP A 66 15.73 -19.14 11.56
CA ASP A 66 15.21 -20.09 10.58
C ASP A 66 15.45 -19.66 9.12
N ASP A 67 16.25 -18.61 8.88
CA ASP A 67 16.56 -18.03 7.56
C ASP A 67 16.96 -19.05 6.45
N ASN A 68 17.42 -20.25 6.83
CA ASN A 68 17.85 -21.32 5.93
C ASN A 68 16.79 -22.43 5.71
N VAL A 69 15.61 -22.31 6.31
CA VAL A 69 14.51 -23.26 6.19
C VAL A 69 13.60 -22.79 5.05
N PRO A 70 13.36 -23.60 4.00
CA PRO A 70 12.44 -23.22 2.94
C PRO A 70 11.01 -23.03 3.47
N ASP A 71 10.31 -22.01 2.97
CA ASP A 71 8.89 -21.78 3.28
C ASP A 71 8.05 -22.98 2.83
N LYS A 72 6.98 -23.29 3.57
CA LYS A 72 6.00 -24.28 3.12
C LYS A 72 4.96 -23.62 2.22
N GLU A 73 4.42 -24.40 1.28
CA GLU A 73 3.35 -23.95 0.39
C GLU A 73 2.09 -23.47 1.13
N GLU A 74 1.81 -24.02 2.32
CA GLU A 74 0.67 -23.62 3.18
C GLU A 74 0.87 -22.24 3.83
N ASP A 75 2.12 -21.78 4.00
CA ASP A 75 2.45 -20.51 4.66
C ASP A 75 2.52 -19.33 3.66
N ILE A 76 2.35 -19.60 2.36
CA ILE A 76 2.41 -18.61 1.28
C ILE A 76 0.98 -18.17 0.94
N ARG A 77 0.67 -16.91 1.24
CA ARG A 77 -0.67 -16.34 0.95
C ARG A 77 -0.92 -16.27 -0.56
N PRO A 78 -2.16 -16.53 -1.02
CA PRO A 78 -2.51 -16.36 -2.42
C PRO A 78 -2.38 -14.90 -2.82
N GLN A 79 -1.58 -14.64 -3.86
CA GLN A 79 -1.35 -13.30 -4.40
C GLN A 79 -2.43 -12.97 -5.44
N ASN A 80 -3.14 -11.86 -5.22
CA ASN A 80 -4.05 -11.25 -6.19
C ASN A 80 -3.44 -9.92 -6.64
N GLY A 81 -3.54 -9.60 -7.93
CA GLY A 81 -3.10 -8.32 -8.47
C GLY A 81 -4.13 -7.24 -8.16
N THR A 82 -3.69 -6.14 -7.54
CA THR A 82 -4.45 -4.88 -7.36
C THR A 82 -5.65 -4.85 -6.40
N ASP A 83 -5.57 -5.50 -5.23
CA ASP A 83 -6.45 -5.22 -4.07
C ASP A 83 -5.74 -4.31 -3.03
N LYS A 84 -5.11 -3.20 -3.46
CA LYS A 84 -4.51 -2.17 -2.57
C LYS A 84 -5.33 -0.87 -2.47
N GLU A 85 -6.56 -0.83 -3.00
CA GLU A 85 -7.45 0.34 -2.86
C GLU A 85 -8.42 0.15 -1.68
N ASP A 86 -7.89 0.15 -0.46
CA ASP A 86 -8.54 0.60 0.78
C ASP A 86 -7.41 0.83 1.81
N ASP A 87 -6.75 2.00 1.71
CA ASP A 87 -5.90 2.56 2.75
C ASP A 87 -6.74 2.74 4.02
N ASP A 88 -6.65 1.79 4.94
CA ASP A 88 -6.80 1.95 6.41
C ASP A 88 -6.52 0.64 7.18
N ASP A 89 -6.37 -0.52 6.53
CA ASP A 89 -5.89 -1.75 7.17
C ASP A 89 -4.52 -2.14 6.59
N TYR A 90 -3.44 -1.60 7.18
CA TYR A 90 -2.14 -2.25 7.07
C TYR A 90 -2.29 -3.67 7.63
N ASP A 91 -2.44 -4.63 6.71
CA ASP A 91 -2.47 -6.07 6.90
C ASP A 91 -1.42 -6.45 7.94
N ASP A 92 -1.91 -6.80 9.13
CA ASP A 92 -1.18 -7.46 10.20
C ASP A 92 -0.33 -8.54 9.52
N GLY A 93 1.00 -8.50 9.72
CA GLY A 93 1.95 -9.45 9.15
C GLY A 93 1.77 -10.90 9.60
N ASP A 94 0.55 -11.35 9.91
CA ASP A 94 0.18 -12.64 10.48
C ASP A 94 -1.33 -13.02 10.34
N ASP A 95 -2.06 -12.52 9.34
CA ASP A 95 -3.34 -13.11 8.87
C ASP A 95 -3.12 -14.44 8.10
N ASP A 96 -3.03 -15.54 8.85
CA ASP A 96 -3.05 -16.94 8.43
C ASP A 96 -4.49 -17.37 8.07
N GLY A 97 -4.75 -17.51 6.78
CA GLY A 97 -6.07 -17.86 6.27
C GLY A 97 -6.61 -19.21 6.76
N SER A 98 -7.49 -19.20 7.77
CA SER A 98 -8.63 -20.14 7.93
C SER A 98 -9.32 -19.97 9.29
N LEU A 99 -10.18 -18.97 9.49
CA LEU A 99 -11.21 -18.93 10.55
C LEU A 99 -10.74 -19.18 12.02
N SER A 100 -9.44 -19.26 12.29
CA SER A 100 -8.82 -19.49 13.61
C SER A 100 -8.00 -18.29 14.09
N ASP A 101 -8.04 -17.18 13.35
CA ASP A 101 -7.02 -16.13 13.44
C ASP A 101 -7.30 -15.03 14.48
N TRP A 102 -8.56 -14.89 14.89
CA TRP A 102 -8.93 -13.91 15.92
C TRP A 102 -8.75 -14.49 17.32
N ASN A 103 -7.59 -14.23 17.93
CA ASN A 103 -7.27 -14.68 19.28
C ASN A 103 -7.42 -13.55 20.33
N LEU A 104 -7.36 -13.94 21.61
CA LEU A 104 -7.50 -12.99 22.73
C LEU A 104 -6.47 -11.85 22.65
N ARG A 105 -5.28 -12.13 22.15
CA ARG A 105 -4.20 -11.16 22.00
C ARG A 105 -4.52 -10.11 20.96
N LYS A 106 -4.87 -10.50 19.72
CA LYS A 106 -5.29 -9.58 18.64
C LYS A 106 -6.49 -8.73 19.09
N CYS A 107 -7.50 -9.37 19.70
CA CYS A 107 -8.67 -8.69 20.24
C CYS A 107 -8.32 -7.66 21.34
N SER A 108 -7.38 -8.00 22.23
CA SER A 108 -6.95 -7.09 23.29
C SER A 108 -6.20 -5.88 22.74
N ALA A 109 -5.33 -6.09 21.74
CA ALA A 109 -4.59 -5.03 21.04
C ALA A 109 -5.53 -4.08 20.30
N ALA A 110 -6.43 -4.61 19.47
CA ALA A 110 -7.42 -3.84 18.75
C ALA A 110 -8.34 -3.05 19.71
N ALA A 111 -8.78 -3.67 20.81
CA ALA A 111 -9.58 -2.96 21.81
C ALA A 111 -8.81 -1.82 22.49
N LEU A 112 -7.52 -1.98 22.76
CA LEU A 112 -6.71 -0.91 23.34
C LEU A 112 -6.49 0.24 22.35
N ASP A 113 -6.25 -0.06 21.08
CA ASP A 113 -6.11 0.93 20.01
C ASP A 113 -7.39 1.78 19.83
N VAL A 114 -8.56 1.12 19.77
CA VAL A 114 -9.85 1.83 19.74
C VAL A 114 -10.03 2.70 21.00
N LEU A 115 -9.69 2.20 22.18
CA LEU A 115 -9.75 3.00 23.41
C LEU A 115 -8.80 4.20 23.37
N ALA A 116 -7.60 4.04 22.82
CA ALA A 116 -6.64 5.14 22.65
C ALA A 116 -7.20 6.20 21.70
N ASN A 117 -7.87 5.81 20.61
CA ASN A 117 -8.50 6.73 19.68
C ASN A 117 -9.74 7.46 20.26
N VAL A 118 -10.47 6.83 21.19
CA VAL A 118 -11.61 7.44 21.88
C VAL A 118 -11.19 8.34 23.03
N PHE A 119 -10.28 7.89 23.90
CA PHE A 119 -9.91 8.59 25.14
C PHE A 119 -8.66 9.45 25.01
N ARG A 120 -7.87 9.29 23.94
CA ARG A 120 -6.67 10.08 23.67
C ARG A 120 -5.73 10.09 24.90
N ASP A 121 -5.20 11.25 25.25
CA ASP A 121 -4.24 11.42 26.34
C ASP A 121 -4.80 11.08 27.74
N ASP A 122 -6.13 11.01 27.91
CA ASP A 122 -6.76 10.63 29.20
C ASP A 122 -6.51 9.16 29.56
N LEU A 123 -6.09 8.33 28.60
CA LEU A 123 -5.72 6.94 28.82
C LEU A 123 -4.32 6.80 29.48
N LEU A 124 -3.42 7.76 29.22
CA LEU A 124 -2.00 7.70 29.58
C LEU A 124 -1.72 7.61 31.09
N PRO A 125 -2.45 8.32 32.00
CA PRO A 125 -2.24 8.18 33.44
C PRO A 125 -2.41 6.76 33.96
N ILE A 126 -3.23 5.95 33.29
CA ILE A 126 -3.48 4.54 33.64
C ILE A 126 -2.45 3.65 32.96
N LEU A 127 -2.12 3.93 31.71
CA LEU A 127 -1.29 3.06 30.88
C LEU A 127 0.21 3.22 31.11
N ILE A 128 0.71 4.44 31.34
CA ILE A 128 2.15 4.70 31.56
C ILE A 128 2.74 3.86 32.71
N PRO A 129 2.10 3.74 33.90
CA PRO A 129 2.59 2.87 34.95
C PRO A 129 2.75 1.42 34.51
N ILE A 130 1.79 0.90 33.74
CA ILE A 130 1.80 -0.48 33.23
C ILE A 130 2.93 -0.65 32.21
N LEU A 131 3.09 0.29 31.28
CA LEU A 131 4.18 0.27 30.29
C LEU A 131 5.56 0.30 30.96
N LYS A 132 5.73 1.05 32.05
CA LYS A 132 7.01 1.07 32.79
C LYS A 132 7.34 -0.29 33.41
N GLU A 133 6.33 -1.06 33.81
CA GLU A 133 6.54 -2.41 34.37
C GLU A 133 6.77 -3.45 33.27
N THR A 134 6.08 -3.33 32.13
CA THR A 134 6.16 -4.31 31.03
C THR A 134 7.37 -4.08 30.13
N LEU A 135 7.64 -2.85 29.67
CA LEU A 135 8.68 -2.54 28.69
C LEU A 135 10.07 -2.98 29.14
N PHE A 136 10.38 -2.93 30.43
CA PHE A 136 11.71 -3.28 30.97
C PHE A 136 11.74 -4.64 31.67
N HIS A 137 10.69 -5.45 31.48
CA HIS A 137 10.60 -6.76 32.12
C HIS A 137 11.69 -7.72 31.60
N GLN A 138 12.14 -8.62 32.49
CA GLN A 138 13.18 -9.61 32.15
C GLN A 138 12.63 -10.73 31.26
N ASP A 139 11.40 -11.16 31.54
CA ASP A 139 10.70 -12.13 30.70
C ASP A 139 10.29 -11.47 29.38
N TRP A 140 10.74 -12.07 28.28
CA TRP A 140 10.64 -11.50 26.94
C TRP A 140 9.19 -11.36 26.46
N ASP A 141 8.31 -12.26 26.87
CA ASP A 141 6.90 -12.30 26.50
C ASP A 141 6.10 -11.17 27.16
N ILE A 142 6.47 -10.78 28.38
CA ILE A 142 5.92 -9.60 29.05
C ILE A 142 6.46 -8.32 28.40
N LYS A 143 7.78 -8.27 28.13
CA LYS A 143 8.41 -7.16 27.40
C LYS A 143 7.74 -6.91 26.06
N GLU A 144 7.60 -7.97 25.27
CA GLU A 144 6.98 -8.00 23.95
C GLU A 144 5.55 -7.43 24.02
N SER A 145 4.72 -7.88 24.97
CA SER A 145 3.36 -7.35 25.15
C SER A 145 3.33 -5.85 25.51
N GLY A 146 4.35 -5.36 26.23
CA GLY A 146 4.53 -3.94 26.51
C GLY A 146 4.87 -3.13 25.27
N ILE A 147 5.70 -3.68 24.39
CA ILE A 147 6.05 -3.06 23.11
C ILE A 147 4.83 -3.02 22.19
N LEU A 148 4.07 -4.12 22.07
CA LEU A 148 2.79 -4.17 21.36
C LEU A 148 1.82 -3.10 21.87
N ALA A 149 1.62 -3.02 23.19
CA ALA A 149 0.75 -2.00 23.79
C ALA A 149 1.20 -0.57 23.50
N LEU A 150 2.52 -0.33 23.43
CA LEU A 150 3.09 0.97 23.10
C LEU A 150 2.81 1.36 21.63
N GLY A 151 2.89 0.41 20.69
CA GLY A 151 2.56 0.65 19.28
C GLY A 151 1.05 0.81 19.05
N ALA A 152 0.23 0.02 19.73
CA ALA A 152 -1.23 0.08 19.62
C ALA A 152 -1.82 1.43 20.03
N ILE A 153 -1.19 2.18 20.94
CA ILE A 153 -1.68 3.50 21.35
C ILE A 153 -1.14 4.66 20.53
N ALA A 154 -0.23 4.41 19.58
CA ALA A 154 0.55 5.47 18.93
C ALA A 154 -0.34 6.53 18.28
N GLU A 155 -1.32 6.11 17.49
CA GLU A 155 -2.24 6.99 16.77
C GLU A 155 -3.19 7.76 17.70
N GLY A 156 -3.75 7.06 18.69
CA GLY A 156 -4.68 7.62 19.66
C GLY A 156 -4.03 8.62 20.63
N CYS A 157 -2.82 8.34 21.10
CA CYS A 157 -2.15 9.04 22.20
C CYS A 157 -0.85 9.75 21.80
N MET A 158 -0.61 9.99 20.50
CA MET A 158 0.64 10.58 20.00
C MET A 158 1.02 11.87 20.76
N SER A 159 0.07 12.79 20.94
CA SER A 159 0.30 14.09 21.57
C SER A 159 0.87 13.98 22.98
N GLY A 160 0.31 13.12 23.83
CA GLY A 160 0.80 12.90 25.18
C GLY A 160 2.09 12.08 25.23
N MET A 161 2.35 11.25 24.22
CA MET A 161 3.55 10.41 24.15
C MET A 161 4.82 11.16 23.74
N ILE A 162 4.71 12.28 23.00
CA ILE A 162 5.86 13.07 22.48
C ILE A 162 6.96 13.31 23.52
N ASN A 163 6.61 13.63 24.77
CA ASN A 163 7.60 13.91 25.82
C ASN A 163 8.39 12.67 26.29
N HIS A 164 7.89 11.48 25.98
CA HIS A 164 8.50 10.20 26.33
C HIS A 164 9.30 9.59 25.17
N LEU A 165 8.96 9.93 23.92
CA LEU A 165 9.60 9.39 22.72
C LEU A 165 11.13 9.59 22.65
N PRO A 166 11.74 10.69 23.13
CA PRO A 166 13.19 10.85 23.15
C PRO A 166 13.94 9.75 23.94
N GLU A 167 13.28 9.12 24.92
CA GLU A 167 13.84 8.00 25.68
C GLU A 167 13.36 6.64 25.13
N LEU A 168 12.10 6.56 24.70
CA LEU A 168 11.49 5.32 24.19
C LEU A 168 12.03 4.88 22.82
N ILE A 169 12.22 5.80 21.87
CA ILE A 169 12.75 5.45 20.55
C ILE A 169 14.16 4.85 20.62
N PRO A 170 15.16 5.44 21.31
CA PRO A 170 16.47 4.80 21.42
C PRO A 170 16.43 3.49 22.20
N TYR A 171 15.50 3.34 23.15
CA TYR A 171 15.25 2.06 23.80
C TYR A 171 14.75 0.99 22.81
N LEU A 172 13.72 1.31 22.01
CA LEU A 172 13.19 0.42 20.97
C LEU A 172 14.26 0.08 19.94
N ILE A 173 15.10 1.04 19.53
CA ILE A 173 16.22 0.77 18.62
C ILE A 173 17.18 -0.27 19.22
N ASN A 174 17.42 -0.24 20.52
CA ASN A 174 18.21 -1.27 21.17
C ASN A 174 17.50 -2.64 21.20
N CYS A 175 16.16 -2.67 21.34
CA CYS A 175 15.34 -3.89 21.30
C CYS A 175 15.37 -4.63 19.96
N LEU A 176 15.76 -3.97 18.87
CA LEU A 176 15.98 -4.64 17.58
C LEU A 176 17.16 -5.61 17.60
N ASN A 177 18.04 -5.50 18.60
CA ASN A 177 19.12 -6.43 18.83
C ASN A 177 18.76 -7.48 19.92
N ASP A 178 17.49 -7.59 20.31
CA ASP A 178 17.04 -8.60 21.28
C ASP A 178 17.24 -10.01 20.69
N LYS A 179 17.56 -10.96 21.58
CA LYS A 179 17.81 -12.36 21.20
C LYS A 179 16.57 -13.05 20.65
N LYS A 180 15.38 -12.56 21.01
CA LYS A 180 14.09 -13.14 20.60
C LYS A 180 13.58 -12.46 19.34
N ALA A 181 13.36 -13.22 18.27
CA ALA A 181 12.89 -12.66 17.00
C ALA A 181 11.52 -12.00 17.13
N LEU A 182 10.59 -12.59 17.89
CA LEU A 182 9.28 -11.98 18.18
C LEU A 182 9.39 -10.59 18.85
N VAL A 183 10.38 -10.37 19.73
CA VAL A 183 10.64 -9.04 20.30
C VAL A 183 11.12 -8.08 19.22
N ARG A 184 12.03 -8.52 18.35
CA ARG A 184 12.53 -7.69 17.23
C ARG A 184 11.40 -7.32 16.28
N ALA A 185 10.56 -8.29 15.90
CA ALA A 185 9.44 -8.11 14.99
C ALA A 185 8.45 -7.06 15.53
N ILE A 186 7.97 -7.21 16.77
CA ILE A 186 7.04 -6.23 17.35
C ILE A 186 7.70 -4.86 17.58
N THR A 187 9.02 -4.84 17.80
CA THR A 187 9.78 -3.60 17.91
C THR A 187 9.80 -2.86 16.57
N CYS A 188 10.03 -3.55 15.46
CA CYS A 188 9.93 -2.97 14.12
C CYS A 188 8.53 -2.39 13.88
N TRP A 189 7.47 -3.17 14.12
CA TRP A 189 6.10 -2.68 13.97
C TRP A 189 5.79 -1.48 14.86
N THR A 190 6.21 -1.51 16.13
CA THR A 190 5.98 -0.38 17.04
C THR A 190 6.73 0.87 16.59
N LEU A 191 7.94 0.69 16.06
CA LEU A 191 8.74 1.78 15.52
C LEU A 191 8.13 2.40 14.26
N SER A 192 7.49 1.63 13.36
CA SER A 192 6.76 2.23 12.22
C SER A 192 5.61 3.10 12.69
N ARG A 193 4.87 2.69 13.72
CA ARG A 193 3.74 3.47 14.26
C ARG A 193 4.15 4.85 14.80
N TYR A 194 5.44 5.08 15.08
CA TYR A 194 6.00 6.38 15.50
C TYR A 194 6.91 7.04 14.44
N SER A 195 6.97 6.52 13.21
CA SER A 195 7.86 7.03 12.15
C SER A 195 7.68 8.53 11.92
N HIS A 196 6.44 9.00 11.82
CA HIS A 196 6.09 10.41 11.61
C HIS A 196 6.72 11.36 12.65
N TRP A 197 6.83 10.93 13.91
CA TRP A 197 7.47 11.77 14.95
C TRP A 197 8.99 11.88 14.75
N THR A 198 9.63 10.81 14.26
CA THR A 198 11.09 10.75 14.08
C THR A 198 11.61 11.74 13.03
N GLU A 199 10.74 12.25 12.18
CA GLU A 199 11.05 13.25 11.15
C GLU A 199 11.02 14.70 11.64
N THR A 200 10.44 14.93 12.82
CA THR A 200 10.40 16.27 13.40
C THR A 200 11.81 16.79 13.68
N LYS A 201 12.03 18.10 13.54
CA LYS A 201 13.36 18.75 13.63
C LYS A 201 14.15 18.41 14.91
N GLU A 202 13.49 17.96 15.97
CA GLU A 202 14.11 17.61 17.25
C GLU A 202 14.72 16.19 17.27
N CYS A 203 14.30 15.28 16.36
CA CYS A 203 14.64 13.85 16.42
C CYS A 203 15.59 13.33 15.32
N LYS A 204 16.13 14.20 14.44
CA LYS A 204 17.02 13.86 13.30
C LYS A 204 18.34 13.08 13.62
N LYS A 205 18.50 12.50 14.82
CA LYS A 205 19.66 11.73 15.27
C LYS A 205 19.35 10.26 15.57
N LEU A 206 18.10 9.82 15.51
CA LEU A 206 17.72 8.44 15.88
C LEU A 206 17.40 7.60 14.64
N HIS A 207 18.05 6.43 14.55
CA HIS A 207 17.97 5.50 13.42
C HIS A 207 16.91 4.45 13.71
N VAL A 208 15.83 4.40 12.93
CA VAL A 208 14.70 3.50 13.19
C VAL A 208 14.53 2.53 12.03
N PRO A 209 14.41 1.21 12.27
CA PRO A 209 14.01 0.24 11.28
C PRO A 209 12.55 -0.17 11.50
N ALA A 210 11.75 0.30 10.55
CA ALA A 210 10.52 -0.27 10.06
C ALA A 210 10.40 0.27 8.64
N PHE A 211 11.06 -0.44 7.71
CA PHE A 211 11.70 0.24 6.58
C PHE A 211 10.71 0.73 5.53
N ALA A 212 9.70 -0.07 5.14
CA ALA A 212 8.72 0.32 4.12
C ALA A 212 7.86 1.52 4.55
N THR A 213 7.27 1.50 5.75
CA THR A 213 6.50 2.66 6.27
C THR A 213 7.39 3.88 6.50
N LEU A 214 8.68 3.69 6.82
CA LEU A 214 9.63 4.80 6.88
C LEU A 214 9.96 5.34 5.49
N GLU A 215 9.96 4.52 4.45
CA GLU A 215 10.17 4.98 3.07
C GLU A 215 9.05 5.92 2.62
N GLU A 216 7.80 5.49 2.80
CA GLU A 216 6.61 6.27 2.45
C GLU A 216 6.62 7.65 3.12
N GLU A 217 6.98 7.73 4.40
CA GLU A 217 7.00 8.99 5.15
C GLU A 217 8.27 9.82 4.88
N ALA A 218 9.46 9.20 4.91
CA ALA A 218 10.73 9.93 4.85
C ALA A 218 11.05 10.43 3.44
N CYS A 219 10.52 9.77 2.39
CA CYS A 219 10.65 10.18 1.01
C CYS A 219 12.11 10.54 0.65
N THR A 220 12.36 11.80 0.28
CA THR A 220 13.67 12.30 -0.15
C THR A 220 14.71 12.41 0.97
N GLU A 221 14.33 12.33 2.26
CA GLU A 221 15.28 12.35 3.39
C GLU A 221 16.12 11.06 3.46
N LEU A 222 15.73 9.99 2.75
CA LEU A 222 16.51 8.74 2.64
C LEU A 222 17.70 8.83 1.67
N VAL A 223 17.71 9.81 0.76
CA VAL A 223 18.73 9.94 -0.30
C VAL A 223 20.18 9.91 0.22
N PRO A 224 20.54 10.52 1.36
CA PRO A 224 21.91 10.45 1.91
C PRO A 224 22.35 9.04 2.30
N TYR A 225 21.41 8.14 2.59
CA TYR A 225 21.64 6.78 3.08
C TYR A 225 21.39 5.70 2.02
N LEU A 226 20.93 6.10 0.83
CA LEU A 226 20.47 5.22 -0.23
C LEU A 226 21.49 4.12 -0.61
N GLY A 227 22.79 4.41 -0.55
CA GLY A 227 23.82 3.39 -0.79
C GLY A 227 23.76 2.23 0.20
N PHE A 228 23.72 2.52 1.50
CA PHE A 228 23.65 1.50 2.56
C PHE A 228 22.34 0.73 2.55
N ILE A 229 21.25 1.44 2.26
CA ILE A 229 19.91 0.86 2.09
C ILE A 229 19.95 -0.20 0.97
N LEU A 230 20.41 0.19 -0.22
CA LEU A 230 20.44 -0.70 -1.37
C LEU A 230 21.37 -1.90 -1.16
N GLU A 231 22.52 -1.72 -0.50
CA GLU A 231 23.39 -2.84 -0.13
C GLU A 231 22.67 -3.86 0.76
N THR A 232 21.84 -3.39 1.69
CA THR A 232 21.07 -4.24 2.60
C THR A 232 19.95 -4.98 1.88
N LEU A 233 19.16 -4.28 1.05
CA LEU A 233 18.10 -4.88 0.23
C LEU A 233 18.67 -5.88 -0.78
N VAL A 234 19.79 -5.56 -1.42
CA VAL A 234 20.45 -6.45 -2.38
C VAL A 234 21.04 -7.69 -1.69
N PHE A 235 21.56 -7.55 -0.48
CA PHE A 235 21.97 -8.69 0.33
C PHE A 235 20.78 -9.61 0.68
N ALA A 236 19.61 -9.05 0.95
CA ALA A 236 18.41 -9.81 1.29
C ALA A 236 17.97 -10.78 0.18
N PHE A 237 18.18 -10.47 -1.10
CA PHE A 237 17.94 -11.43 -2.21
C PHE A 237 18.70 -12.75 -2.08
N SER A 238 19.85 -12.75 -1.40
CA SER A 238 20.66 -13.96 -1.19
C SER A 238 20.26 -14.75 0.06
N LYS A 239 19.43 -14.16 0.93
CA LYS A 239 19.10 -14.70 2.24
C LYS A 239 17.61 -15.06 2.37
N TYR A 240 16.73 -14.26 1.76
CA TYR A 240 15.29 -14.42 1.91
C TYR A 240 14.78 -15.63 1.14
N GLN A 241 13.93 -16.38 1.83
CA GLN A 241 13.10 -17.42 1.24
C GLN A 241 11.90 -16.78 0.51
N HIS A 242 11.04 -17.60 -0.07
CA HIS A 242 9.99 -17.19 -0.97
C HIS A 242 9.03 -16.14 -0.37
N LYS A 243 8.46 -16.37 0.82
CA LYS A 243 7.51 -15.44 1.46
C LYS A 243 8.13 -14.05 1.68
N ASN A 244 9.34 -14.03 2.24
CA ASN A 244 10.07 -12.79 2.53
C ASN A 244 10.53 -12.08 1.26
N LEU A 245 10.75 -12.81 0.17
CA LEU A 245 11.12 -12.23 -1.12
C LEU A 245 10.00 -11.39 -1.72
N LEU A 246 8.73 -11.78 -1.51
CA LEU A 246 7.57 -11.00 -1.97
C LEU A 246 7.52 -9.63 -1.28
N ILE A 247 7.78 -9.61 0.03
CA ILE A 247 7.88 -8.38 0.84
C ILE A 247 9.08 -7.53 0.42
N LEU A 248 10.19 -8.18 0.03
CA LEU A 248 11.37 -7.47 -0.45
C LEU A 248 11.09 -6.71 -1.76
N TYR A 249 10.28 -7.25 -2.67
CA TYR A 249 9.87 -6.54 -3.88
C TYR A 249 9.08 -5.28 -3.55
N ASP A 250 8.13 -5.38 -2.63
CA ASP A 250 7.30 -4.25 -2.19
C ASP A 250 8.16 -3.14 -1.56
N ALA A 251 9.12 -3.50 -0.69
CA ALA A 251 10.07 -2.54 -0.12
C ALA A 251 10.94 -1.85 -1.20
N ILE A 252 11.41 -2.59 -2.21
CA ILE A 252 12.19 -1.99 -3.31
C ILE A 252 11.33 -1.04 -4.16
N GLY A 253 10.08 -1.42 -4.43
CA GLY A 253 9.12 -0.56 -5.14
C GLY A 253 8.86 0.73 -4.37
N THR A 254 8.54 0.62 -3.09
CA THR A 254 8.28 1.74 -2.18
C THR A 254 9.49 2.66 -2.06
N LEU A 255 10.71 2.11 -1.94
CA LEU A 255 11.94 2.89 -2.00
C LEU A 255 12.04 3.71 -3.29
N ALA A 256 11.78 3.07 -4.43
CA ALA A 256 11.89 3.69 -5.74
C ALA A 256 10.90 4.86 -5.88
N ASP A 257 9.66 4.69 -5.43
CA ASP A 257 8.65 5.76 -5.42
C ASP A 257 9.05 6.90 -4.47
N SER A 258 9.62 6.57 -3.31
CA SER A 258 10.03 7.53 -2.28
C SER A 258 11.23 8.40 -2.68
N VAL A 259 12.25 7.81 -3.31
CA VAL A 259 13.47 8.55 -3.71
C VAL A 259 13.44 9.06 -5.15
N GLY A 260 12.57 8.50 -6.00
CA GLY A 260 12.41 8.85 -7.41
C GLY A 260 13.73 8.86 -8.18
N SER A 261 13.97 9.92 -8.97
CA SER A 261 15.15 10.04 -9.85
C SER A 261 16.50 10.00 -9.15
N HIS A 262 16.57 10.09 -7.81
CA HIS A 262 17.82 9.92 -7.06
C HIS A 262 18.39 8.50 -7.16
N LEU A 263 17.53 7.51 -7.48
CA LEU A 263 17.92 6.12 -7.73
C LEU A 263 18.66 5.96 -9.08
N ASN A 264 18.47 6.89 -10.02
CA ASN A 264 19.08 6.88 -11.36
C ASN A 264 20.57 7.27 -11.31
N LYS A 265 21.39 6.41 -10.69
CA LYS A 265 22.85 6.49 -10.68
C LYS A 265 23.45 5.16 -11.13
N PRO A 266 24.52 5.16 -11.95
CA PRO A 266 25.12 3.94 -12.46
C PRO A 266 25.45 2.91 -11.37
N ASP A 267 26.01 3.35 -10.23
CA ASP A 267 26.40 2.45 -9.14
C ASP A 267 25.18 1.76 -8.51
N PHE A 268 24.06 2.48 -8.35
CA PHE A 268 22.82 1.93 -7.79
C PHE A 268 22.13 0.99 -8.77
N ILE A 269 22.08 1.35 -10.06
CA ILE A 269 21.53 0.51 -11.13
C ILE A 269 22.30 -0.81 -11.22
N ASN A 270 23.64 -0.73 -11.20
CA ASN A 270 24.52 -1.90 -11.27
C ASN A 270 24.42 -2.81 -10.04
N LEU A 271 23.95 -2.29 -8.92
CA LEU A 271 23.71 -3.06 -7.70
C LEU A 271 22.32 -3.72 -7.71
N LEU A 272 21.28 -2.95 -8.06
CA LEU A 272 19.87 -3.35 -7.92
C LEU A 272 19.33 -4.19 -9.09
N MET A 273 19.67 -3.84 -10.33
CA MET A 273 19.07 -4.51 -11.50
C MET A 273 19.46 -5.98 -11.67
N PRO A 274 20.71 -6.42 -11.42
CA PRO A 274 21.08 -7.82 -11.59
C PRO A 274 20.21 -8.83 -10.80
N PRO A 275 19.95 -8.67 -9.49
CA PRO A 275 19.08 -9.61 -8.76
C PRO A 275 17.62 -9.59 -9.24
N LEU A 276 17.07 -8.42 -9.58
CA LEU A 276 15.71 -8.30 -10.12
C LEU A 276 15.58 -9.04 -11.46
N ILE A 277 16.51 -8.80 -12.39
CA ILE A 277 16.50 -9.45 -13.71
C ILE A 277 16.77 -10.96 -13.59
N HIS A 278 17.57 -11.39 -12.61
CA HIS A 278 17.75 -12.81 -12.34
C HIS A 278 16.41 -13.48 -11.98
N LYS A 279 15.65 -12.88 -11.06
CA LYS A 279 14.32 -13.38 -10.66
C LYS A 279 13.31 -13.32 -11.80
N TRP A 280 13.31 -12.22 -12.56
CA TRP A 280 12.51 -12.07 -13.78
C TRP A 280 12.69 -13.24 -14.74
N ASN A 281 13.93 -13.69 -14.98
CA ASN A 281 14.21 -14.78 -15.90
C ASN A 281 13.85 -16.18 -15.36
N ILE A 282 13.65 -16.32 -14.05
CA ILE A 282 13.32 -17.60 -13.40
C ILE A 282 11.81 -17.83 -13.39
N LEU A 283 11.03 -16.79 -13.05
CA LEU A 283 9.58 -16.88 -12.92
C LEU A 283 8.93 -17.15 -14.28
N LYS A 284 7.89 -17.99 -14.28
CA LYS A 284 7.10 -18.32 -15.48
C LYS A 284 5.92 -17.37 -15.64
N ASP A 285 5.32 -17.34 -16.81
CA ASP A 285 4.21 -16.45 -17.14
C ASP A 285 2.90 -16.82 -16.42
N GLU A 286 2.82 -18.03 -15.86
CA GLU A 286 1.68 -18.50 -15.06
C GLU A 286 1.92 -18.39 -13.55
N ASP A 287 3.08 -17.87 -13.14
CA ASP A 287 3.50 -17.79 -11.74
C ASP A 287 2.99 -16.50 -11.08
N LYS A 288 2.26 -16.63 -9.97
CA LYS A 288 1.66 -15.49 -9.25
C LYS A 288 2.72 -14.63 -8.54
N ASP A 289 3.91 -15.18 -8.31
CA ASP A 289 5.09 -14.42 -7.85
C ASP A 289 5.49 -13.30 -8.81
N LEU A 290 4.99 -13.33 -10.06
CA LEU A 290 5.16 -12.23 -10.98
C LEU A 290 4.52 -10.94 -10.47
N PHE A 291 3.42 -10.99 -9.70
CA PHE A 291 2.68 -9.77 -9.37
C PHE A 291 3.54 -8.77 -8.60
N PRO A 292 4.17 -9.12 -7.45
CA PRO A 292 4.98 -8.15 -6.72
C PRO A 292 6.24 -7.76 -7.48
N LEU A 293 6.83 -8.67 -8.27
CA LEU A 293 8.00 -8.35 -9.08
C LEU A 293 7.66 -7.33 -10.18
N LEU A 294 6.51 -7.46 -10.84
CA LEU A 294 6.06 -6.54 -11.89
C LEU A 294 5.70 -5.17 -11.31
N GLU A 295 5.02 -5.14 -10.16
CA GLU A 295 4.72 -3.91 -9.41
C GLU A 295 6.02 -3.21 -8.99
N CYS A 296 6.98 -3.93 -8.41
CA CYS A 296 8.31 -3.42 -8.07
C CYS A 296 9.04 -2.84 -9.30
N LEU A 297 9.03 -3.57 -10.42
CA LEU A 297 9.65 -3.09 -11.66
C LEU A 297 8.94 -1.86 -12.24
N SER A 298 7.65 -1.67 -11.96
CA SER A 298 6.87 -0.50 -12.39
C SER A 298 7.44 0.76 -11.75
N SER A 299 7.52 0.78 -10.41
CA SER A 299 8.13 1.86 -9.62
C SER A 299 9.60 2.08 -9.98
N VAL A 300 10.38 1.00 -10.12
CA VAL A 300 11.81 1.09 -10.48
C VAL A 300 12.01 1.66 -11.88
N ALA A 301 11.18 1.28 -12.87
CA ALA A 301 11.27 1.83 -14.22
C ALA A 301 11.01 3.34 -14.25
N THR A 302 9.99 3.80 -13.50
CA THR A 302 9.67 5.21 -13.34
C THR A 302 10.81 5.98 -12.68
N ALA A 303 11.36 5.46 -11.57
CA ALA A 303 12.45 6.09 -10.84
C ALA A 303 13.77 6.13 -11.62
N LEU A 304 14.09 5.06 -12.37
CA LEU A 304 15.34 4.97 -13.14
C LEU A 304 15.30 5.74 -14.46
N GLN A 305 14.11 6.08 -14.98
CA GLN A 305 13.94 6.82 -16.22
C GLN A 305 14.81 6.25 -17.37
N SER A 306 15.60 7.07 -18.06
CA SER A 306 16.52 6.62 -19.11
C SER A 306 17.58 5.61 -18.64
N GLY A 307 17.84 5.49 -17.33
CA GLY A 307 18.70 4.46 -16.75
C GLY A 307 18.15 3.05 -16.95
N PHE A 308 16.84 2.90 -17.17
CA PHE A 308 16.20 1.60 -17.41
C PHE A 308 16.33 1.12 -18.88
N LEU A 309 16.81 1.95 -19.80
CA LEU A 309 16.92 1.63 -21.23
C LEU A 309 17.62 0.29 -21.56
N PRO A 310 18.69 -0.14 -20.87
CA PRO A 310 19.33 -1.42 -21.15
C PRO A 310 18.43 -2.63 -20.88
N TYR A 311 17.37 -2.47 -20.10
CA TYR A 311 16.48 -3.54 -19.63
C TYR A 311 15.09 -3.49 -20.26
N CYS A 312 14.73 -2.39 -20.92
CA CYS A 312 13.34 -2.11 -21.28
C CYS A 312 12.75 -3.05 -22.34
N GLU A 313 13.53 -3.46 -23.36
CA GLU A 313 13.02 -4.26 -24.48
C GLU A 313 12.48 -5.65 -24.05
N PRO A 314 13.23 -6.48 -23.31
CA PRO A 314 12.69 -7.77 -22.85
C PRO A 314 11.51 -7.61 -21.87
N VAL A 315 11.54 -6.58 -21.01
CA VAL A 315 10.46 -6.29 -20.07
C VAL A 315 9.18 -5.94 -20.83
N TYR A 316 9.26 -4.99 -21.75
CA TYR A 316 8.16 -4.55 -22.59
C TYR A 316 7.55 -5.72 -23.39
N CYS A 317 8.38 -6.52 -24.06
CA CYS A 317 7.93 -7.65 -24.87
C CYS A 317 7.15 -8.69 -24.05
N ARG A 318 7.60 -8.99 -22.83
CA ARG A 318 6.91 -9.94 -21.95
C ARG A 318 5.55 -9.40 -21.51
N CYS A 319 5.49 -8.13 -21.11
CA CYS A 319 4.21 -7.52 -20.71
C CYS A 319 3.19 -7.54 -21.85
N VAL A 320 3.61 -7.20 -23.08
CA VAL A 320 2.73 -7.29 -24.26
C VAL A 320 2.26 -8.73 -24.51
N SER A 321 3.14 -9.72 -24.30
CA SER A 321 2.80 -11.15 -24.41
C SER A 321 1.77 -11.59 -23.38
N LEU A 322 1.94 -11.20 -22.11
CA LEU A 322 0.99 -11.49 -21.02
C LEU A 322 -0.40 -10.91 -21.35
N VAL A 323 -0.44 -9.64 -21.75
CA VAL A 323 -1.69 -8.97 -22.16
C VAL A 323 -2.35 -9.70 -23.33
N HIS A 324 -1.59 -10.05 -24.36
CA HIS A 324 -2.10 -10.78 -25.53
C HIS A 324 -2.65 -12.15 -25.12
N HIS A 325 -1.91 -12.92 -24.32
CA HIS A 325 -2.29 -14.26 -23.90
C HIS A 325 -3.57 -14.26 -23.07
N THR A 326 -3.65 -13.43 -22.03
CA THR A 326 -4.84 -13.29 -21.18
C THR A 326 -6.06 -12.86 -21.98
N LEU A 327 -5.92 -11.93 -22.93
CA LEU A 327 -7.02 -11.51 -23.80
C LEU A 327 -7.50 -12.66 -24.70
N CYS A 328 -6.58 -13.45 -25.27
CA CYS A 328 -6.93 -14.61 -26.09
C CYS A 328 -7.69 -15.67 -25.29
N LEU A 329 -7.22 -16.00 -24.09
CA LEU A 329 -7.90 -16.93 -23.19
C LEU A 329 -9.29 -16.42 -22.82
N HIS A 330 -9.42 -15.12 -22.50
CA HIS A 330 -10.71 -14.53 -22.18
C HIS A 330 -11.69 -14.62 -23.35
N MET A 331 -11.23 -14.34 -24.58
CA MET A 331 -12.07 -14.47 -25.77
C MET A 331 -12.47 -15.92 -26.04
N ALA A 332 -11.58 -16.88 -25.81
CA ALA A 332 -11.87 -18.31 -25.96
C ALA A 332 -12.90 -18.79 -24.91
N ASN A 333 -12.73 -18.42 -23.64
CA ASN A 333 -13.69 -18.67 -22.56
C ASN A 333 -15.06 -18.05 -22.85
N MET A 334 -15.11 -16.81 -23.32
CA MET A 334 -16.38 -16.15 -23.68
C MET A 334 -17.12 -16.84 -24.83
N GLN A 335 -16.39 -17.45 -25.77
CA GLN A 335 -16.99 -18.18 -26.90
C GLN A 335 -17.40 -19.62 -26.51
N ASN A 336 -16.58 -20.30 -25.69
CA ASN A 336 -16.80 -21.68 -25.28
C ASN A 336 -16.47 -21.86 -23.78
N PRO A 337 -17.36 -21.41 -22.86
CA PRO A 337 -17.09 -21.44 -21.42
C PRO A 337 -16.86 -22.86 -20.87
N ASP A 338 -17.48 -23.87 -21.49
CA ASP A 338 -17.37 -25.26 -21.05
C ASP A 338 -16.02 -25.92 -21.42
N GLN A 339 -15.23 -25.31 -22.30
CA GLN A 339 -13.96 -25.85 -22.80
C GLN A 339 -12.72 -25.09 -22.30
N PHE A 340 -12.88 -23.82 -21.96
CA PHE A 340 -11.77 -22.96 -21.53
C PHE A 340 -12.11 -22.37 -20.19
N GLU A 341 -11.17 -22.46 -19.25
CA GLU A 341 -11.29 -21.81 -17.95
C GLU A 341 -11.17 -20.28 -18.09
N ALA A 342 -11.80 -19.56 -17.17
CA ALA A 342 -11.66 -18.11 -17.13
C ALA A 342 -10.21 -17.77 -16.77
N PRO A 343 -9.52 -16.90 -17.52
CA PRO A 343 -8.15 -16.55 -17.19
C PRO A 343 -8.10 -15.68 -15.94
N ASP A 344 -7.01 -15.82 -15.18
CA ASP A 344 -6.65 -14.86 -14.15
C ASP A 344 -6.27 -13.54 -14.83
N LYS A 345 -7.04 -12.49 -14.54
CA LYS A 345 -6.91 -11.18 -15.19
C LYS A 345 -5.81 -10.35 -14.55
N ASP A 346 -5.31 -10.74 -13.39
CA ASP A 346 -4.33 -9.99 -12.62
C ASP A 346 -3.01 -9.90 -13.37
N PHE A 347 -2.60 -10.97 -14.06
CA PHE A 347 -1.45 -10.97 -14.97
C PHE A 347 -1.51 -9.85 -16.01
N MET A 348 -2.70 -9.61 -16.57
CA MET A 348 -2.89 -8.55 -17.55
C MET A 348 -2.86 -7.18 -16.89
N ILE A 349 -3.43 -7.06 -15.69
CA ILE A 349 -3.44 -5.80 -14.93
C ILE A 349 -2.01 -5.37 -14.57
N VAL A 350 -1.23 -6.24 -13.91
CA VAL A 350 0.14 -5.92 -13.51
C VAL A 350 1.07 -5.72 -14.72
N ALA A 351 0.82 -6.44 -15.83
CA ALA A 351 1.58 -6.25 -17.06
C ALA A 351 1.30 -4.89 -17.71
N LEU A 352 0.05 -4.44 -17.69
CA LEU A 352 -0.28 -3.09 -18.16
C LEU A 352 0.34 -2.03 -17.24
N ASP A 353 0.47 -2.31 -15.94
CA ASP A 353 1.06 -1.38 -14.94
C ASP A 353 2.51 -1.12 -15.22
N LEU A 354 3.27 -2.20 -15.38
CA LEU A 354 4.65 -2.09 -15.80
C LEU A 354 4.81 -1.39 -17.17
N LEU A 355 3.89 -1.61 -18.13
CA LEU A 355 3.93 -0.86 -19.39
C LEU A 355 3.66 0.64 -19.20
N SER A 356 2.82 1.01 -18.24
CA SER A 356 2.58 2.40 -17.85
C SER A 356 3.82 3.01 -17.20
N GLY A 357 4.43 2.34 -16.21
CA GLY A 357 5.68 2.78 -15.58
C GLY A 357 6.83 2.91 -16.57
N LEU A 358 6.95 1.99 -17.54
CA LEU A 358 7.89 2.11 -18.64
C LEU A 358 7.62 3.35 -19.51
N ALA A 359 6.35 3.64 -19.84
CA ALA A 359 6.00 4.79 -20.66
C ALA A 359 6.28 6.11 -19.94
N GLU A 360 6.05 6.16 -18.63
CA GLU A 360 6.36 7.29 -17.77
C GLU A 360 7.87 7.52 -17.64
N GLY A 361 8.61 6.48 -17.24
CA GLY A 361 10.06 6.57 -17.01
C GLY A 361 10.87 6.81 -18.30
N LEU A 362 10.57 6.08 -19.37
CA LEU A 362 11.33 6.15 -20.62
C LEU A 362 10.91 7.33 -21.51
N ASN A 363 9.70 7.86 -21.30
CA ASN A 363 9.13 8.95 -22.10
C ASN A 363 9.26 8.64 -23.61
N GLY A 364 9.69 9.59 -24.44
CA GLY A 364 9.82 9.42 -25.89
C GLY A 364 10.72 8.25 -26.36
N HIS A 365 11.53 7.64 -25.49
CA HIS A 365 12.30 6.46 -25.87
C HIS A 365 11.44 5.19 -26.05
N ILE A 366 10.22 5.15 -25.48
CA ILE A 366 9.31 4.01 -25.63
C ILE A 366 8.66 3.94 -27.02
N GLU A 367 8.66 5.05 -27.78
CA GLU A 367 7.96 5.15 -29.06
C GLU A 367 8.33 4.02 -30.03
N LYS A 368 9.63 3.71 -30.14
CA LYS A 368 10.11 2.64 -31.03
C LYS A 368 9.62 1.26 -30.60
N LEU A 369 9.43 1.01 -29.30
CA LEU A 369 8.88 -0.27 -28.82
C LEU A 369 7.39 -0.38 -29.14
N VAL A 370 6.64 0.73 -28.99
CA VAL A 370 5.22 0.79 -29.34
C VAL A 370 5.00 0.64 -30.84
N GLU A 371 5.79 1.30 -31.68
CA GLU A 371 5.70 1.20 -33.13
C GLU A 371 5.93 -0.22 -33.66
N ASN A 372 6.79 -0.98 -32.97
CA ASN A 372 7.15 -2.35 -33.35
C ASN A 372 6.27 -3.42 -32.67
N SER A 373 5.21 -3.04 -31.95
CA SER A 373 4.33 -3.97 -31.26
C SER A 373 2.87 -3.84 -31.70
N ASN A 374 2.05 -4.80 -31.28
CA ASN A 374 0.60 -4.80 -31.50
C ASN A 374 -0.18 -4.25 -30.29
N ILE A 375 0.48 -3.60 -29.32
CA ILE A 375 -0.15 -3.15 -28.07
C ILE A 375 -1.39 -2.27 -28.34
N MET A 376 -1.34 -1.40 -29.35
CA MET A 376 -2.45 -0.52 -29.71
C MET A 376 -3.69 -1.30 -30.19
N GLN A 377 -3.47 -2.43 -30.87
CA GLN A 377 -4.55 -3.33 -31.29
C GLN A 377 -5.12 -4.11 -30.12
N LEU A 378 -4.30 -4.42 -29.10
CA LEU A 378 -4.71 -5.09 -27.87
C LEU A 378 -5.49 -4.18 -26.93
N LEU A 379 -5.11 -2.91 -26.83
CA LEU A 379 -5.78 -1.93 -25.96
C LEU A 379 -7.21 -1.62 -26.42
N THR A 380 -7.51 -1.70 -27.73
CA THR A 380 -8.84 -1.34 -28.24
C THR A 380 -9.95 -2.29 -27.75
N PRO A 381 -9.83 -3.62 -27.84
CA PRO A 381 -10.76 -4.56 -27.22
C PRO A 381 -10.80 -4.48 -25.69
N LEU A 382 -9.66 -4.18 -25.04
CA LEU A 382 -9.59 -4.04 -23.59
C LEU A 382 -10.45 -2.87 -23.11
N TYR A 383 -10.27 -1.71 -23.74
CA TYR A 383 -11.05 -0.51 -23.46
C TYR A 383 -12.56 -0.78 -23.61
N ALA A 384 -12.97 -1.31 -24.76
CA ALA A 384 -14.39 -1.51 -25.06
C ALA A 384 -15.10 -2.60 -24.23
N ARG A 385 -14.36 -3.51 -23.55
CA ARG A 385 -14.96 -4.69 -22.90
C ARG A 385 -14.67 -4.85 -21.43
N PHE A 386 -13.50 -4.41 -20.96
CA PHE A 386 -13.08 -4.76 -19.61
C PHE A 386 -13.52 -3.77 -18.54
N HIS A 387 -14.06 -2.58 -18.89
CA HIS A 387 -14.31 -1.50 -17.91
C HIS A 387 -13.11 -1.41 -16.94
N ALA A 388 -11.89 -1.54 -17.49
CA ALA A 388 -10.80 -2.16 -16.77
C ALA A 388 -10.61 -1.43 -15.43
N ARG A 389 -10.84 -2.18 -14.35
CA ARG A 389 -10.77 -1.71 -12.97
C ARG A 389 -9.38 -1.21 -12.58
N SER A 390 -8.36 -1.45 -13.42
CA SER A 390 -7.00 -1.02 -13.17
C SER A 390 -6.64 0.25 -13.92
N SER A 391 -5.88 1.07 -13.22
CA SER A 391 -5.21 2.36 -13.50
C SER A 391 -4.52 2.56 -14.85
N THR A 392 -4.52 1.56 -15.71
CA THR A 392 -3.39 1.28 -16.58
C THR A 392 -3.66 1.28 -18.06
N VAL A 393 -4.94 1.11 -18.44
CA VAL A 393 -5.38 1.19 -19.84
C VAL A 393 -5.32 2.63 -20.37
N VAL A 394 -4.96 3.58 -19.51
CA VAL A 394 -5.27 5.00 -19.70
C VAL A 394 -4.03 5.86 -19.98
N PHE A 395 -2.81 5.40 -19.62
CA PHE A 395 -1.55 6.13 -19.86
C PHE A 395 -0.98 5.97 -21.28
N LEU A 396 -0.99 4.76 -21.85
CA LEU A 396 -0.53 4.49 -23.21
C LEU A 396 -1.26 5.33 -24.31
N PRO A 397 -2.58 5.57 -24.21
CA PRO A 397 -3.31 6.43 -25.14
C PRO A 397 -2.86 7.89 -25.18
N ALA A 398 -2.22 8.42 -24.14
CA ALA A 398 -1.74 9.80 -24.15
C ALA A 398 -0.64 10.03 -25.19
N TYR A 399 0.08 9.00 -25.65
CA TYR A 399 1.16 9.16 -26.63
C TYR A 399 0.73 9.03 -28.09
N PHE A 400 -0.48 8.50 -28.37
CA PHE A 400 -0.86 8.17 -29.74
C PHE A 400 -2.33 8.52 -30.03
N LYS A 401 -2.53 9.28 -31.10
CA LYS A 401 -3.82 9.76 -31.63
C LYS A 401 -4.90 8.66 -31.56
N PHE A 402 -5.87 8.80 -30.66
CA PHE A 402 -6.96 7.83 -30.51
C PHE A 402 -8.36 8.38 -30.84
N SER A 403 -9.22 7.45 -31.27
CA SER A 403 -10.57 7.62 -31.81
C SER A 403 -11.64 8.04 -30.79
N ALA A 404 -12.73 8.66 -31.26
CA ALA A 404 -13.86 9.16 -30.48
C ALA A 404 -14.47 8.21 -29.40
N ASN A 405 -14.24 6.90 -29.47
CA ASN A 405 -14.79 5.91 -28.52
C ASN A 405 -14.20 6.03 -27.09
N THR A 406 -12.96 6.50 -26.92
CA THR A 406 -12.36 6.76 -25.59
C THR A 406 -13.07 7.88 -24.82
N TRP A 407 -13.79 8.77 -25.52
CA TRP A 407 -14.46 9.92 -24.90
C TRP A 407 -15.84 9.55 -24.32
N SER A 408 -16.38 8.37 -24.65
CA SER A 408 -17.73 7.94 -24.25
C SER A 408 -17.82 7.14 -22.95
N GLU A 409 -16.70 6.63 -22.43
CA GLU A 409 -16.65 5.76 -21.22
C GLU A 409 -16.46 6.53 -19.90
N PHE A 410 -16.59 7.85 -19.95
CA PHE A 410 -16.60 8.78 -18.80
C PHE A 410 -17.74 8.53 -17.77
N LYS A 411 -18.48 7.42 -17.91
CA LYS A 411 -19.66 7.03 -17.12
C LYS A 411 -19.42 5.77 -16.28
N SER A 412 -18.19 5.52 -15.84
CA SER A 412 -17.93 4.43 -14.90
C SER A 412 -18.49 4.78 -13.52
N GLN A 413 -19.18 3.83 -12.88
CA GLN A 413 -19.64 3.98 -11.48
C GLN A 413 -18.47 3.84 -10.50
N TYR A 414 -17.32 3.34 -10.96
CA TYR A 414 -16.11 3.13 -10.18
C TYR A 414 -15.24 4.40 -10.17
N ILE A 415 -14.88 4.87 -8.98
CA ILE A 415 -14.18 6.16 -8.79
C ILE A 415 -12.77 6.11 -9.38
N SER A 416 -11.98 5.07 -9.13
CA SER A 416 -10.62 4.93 -9.66
C SER A 416 -10.60 4.92 -11.19
N VAL A 417 -11.48 4.15 -11.83
CA VAL A 417 -11.64 4.16 -13.30
C VAL A 417 -11.99 5.55 -13.83
N CYS A 418 -12.90 6.26 -13.15
CA CYS A 418 -13.30 7.62 -13.52
C CYS A 418 -12.16 8.64 -13.36
N ASN A 419 -11.36 8.51 -12.29
CA ASN A 419 -10.19 9.34 -12.01
C ASN A 419 -9.15 9.22 -13.12
N ASN A 420 -8.81 7.99 -13.49
CA ASN A 420 -7.78 7.73 -14.48
C ASN A 420 -8.25 8.15 -15.89
N ALA A 421 -9.51 7.85 -16.26
CA ALA A 421 -10.09 8.33 -17.51
C ALA A 421 -10.07 9.87 -17.61
N THR A 422 -10.39 10.56 -16.51
CA THR A 422 -10.34 12.03 -16.46
C THR A 422 -8.94 12.55 -16.67
N TRP A 423 -7.95 11.97 -15.98
CA TRP A 423 -6.55 12.35 -16.10
C TRP A 423 -6.02 12.19 -17.54
N ALA A 424 -6.20 11.04 -18.18
CA ALA A 424 -5.64 10.85 -19.52
C ALA A 424 -6.34 11.65 -20.61
N ILE A 425 -7.66 11.88 -20.50
CA ILE A 425 -8.33 12.77 -21.44
C ILE A 425 -7.75 14.19 -21.30
N GLY A 426 -7.40 14.61 -20.08
CA GLY A 426 -6.62 15.82 -19.82
C GLY A 426 -5.29 15.83 -20.58
N GLU A 427 -4.46 14.81 -20.40
CA GLU A 427 -3.15 14.70 -21.08
C GLU A 427 -3.26 14.66 -22.61
N ILE A 428 -4.23 13.92 -23.13
CA ILE A 428 -4.55 13.89 -24.56
C ILE A 428 -4.94 15.28 -25.05
N SER A 429 -5.73 16.00 -24.26
CA SER A 429 -6.19 17.35 -24.61
C SER A 429 -5.05 18.36 -24.68
N ILE A 430 -4.05 18.25 -23.78
CA ILE A 430 -2.83 19.06 -23.81
C ILE A 430 -2.06 18.80 -25.12
N LYS A 431 -1.91 17.53 -25.51
CA LYS A 431 -1.16 17.15 -26.73
C LYS A 431 -1.90 17.49 -28.03
N LEU A 432 -3.22 17.36 -28.05
CA LEU A 432 -4.05 17.73 -29.20
C LEU A 432 -4.22 19.25 -29.34
N GLY A 433 -4.15 19.99 -28.23
CA GLY A 433 -4.33 21.45 -28.22
C GLY A 433 -5.67 21.86 -28.83
N ALA A 434 -5.64 22.64 -29.92
CA ALA A 434 -6.86 23.08 -30.61
C ALA A 434 -7.67 21.92 -31.23
N ASP A 435 -7.02 20.82 -31.59
CA ASP A 435 -7.67 19.65 -32.18
C ASP A 435 -8.54 18.88 -31.18
N THR A 436 -8.48 19.22 -29.89
CA THR A 436 -9.36 18.70 -28.83
C THR A 436 -10.82 19.14 -29.00
N ARG A 437 -11.04 20.27 -29.69
CA ARG A 437 -12.34 20.96 -29.78
C ARG A 437 -13.54 20.08 -30.17
N PRO A 438 -13.46 19.18 -31.17
CA PRO A 438 -14.59 18.33 -31.55
C PRO A 438 -15.07 17.42 -30.40
N TYR A 439 -14.18 17.10 -29.47
CA TYR A 439 -14.41 16.12 -28.41
C TYR A 439 -14.87 16.74 -27.09
N ILE A 440 -14.61 18.04 -26.86
CA ILE A 440 -14.99 18.75 -25.62
C ILE A 440 -16.47 18.55 -25.27
N SER A 441 -17.35 18.65 -26.27
CA SER A 441 -18.80 18.53 -26.07
C SER A 441 -19.25 17.14 -25.57
N LEU A 442 -18.42 16.10 -25.76
CA LEU A 442 -18.70 14.73 -25.35
C LEU A 442 -18.51 14.54 -23.84
N VAL A 443 -17.58 15.30 -23.23
CA VAL A 443 -17.12 15.11 -21.84
C VAL A 443 -17.46 16.25 -20.89
N LEU A 444 -17.69 17.47 -21.39
CA LEU A 444 -17.86 18.67 -20.58
C LEU A 444 -18.99 18.56 -19.54
N ASN A 445 -20.15 18.01 -19.94
CA ASN A 445 -21.28 17.87 -19.03
C ASN A 445 -20.97 16.93 -17.85
N GLN A 446 -20.15 15.90 -18.08
CA GLN A 446 -19.82 14.94 -17.04
C GLN A 446 -18.73 15.49 -16.10
N LEU A 447 -17.75 16.26 -16.61
CA LEU A 447 -16.81 16.99 -15.75
C LEU A 447 -17.53 17.92 -14.78
N ILE A 448 -18.56 18.62 -15.27
CA ILE A 448 -19.40 19.49 -14.44
C ILE A 448 -20.19 18.67 -13.41
N GLU A 449 -20.65 17.47 -13.76
CA GLU A 449 -21.34 16.59 -12.82
C GLU A 449 -20.39 16.11 -11.70
N ILE A 450 -19.20 15.63 -12.05
CA ILE A 450 -18.20 15.13 -11.10
C ILE A 450 -17.73 16.22 -10.14
N ILE A 451 -17.38 17.40 -10.64
CA ILE A 451 -16.85 18.49 -9.79
C ILE A 451 -17.88 19.00 -8.78
N ASN A 452 -19.18 18.81 -9.06
CA ASN A 452 -20.28 19.22 -8.18
C ASN A 452 -20.86 18.06 -7.35
N ARG A 453 -20.34 16.83 -7.51
CA ARG A 453 -20.83 15.66 -6.78
C ARG A 453 -20.34 15.71 -5.33
N GLN A 454 -21.26 15.52 -4.39
CA GLN A 454 -20.95 15.43 -2.95
C GLN A 454 -20.18 14.15 -2.63
N ASN A 455 -19.27 14.23 -1.66
CA ASN A 455 -18.41 13.13 -1.21
C ASN A 455 -17.53 12.52 -2.31
N THR A 456 -17.09 13.34 -3.25
CA THR A 456 -16.13 12.91 -4.29
C THR A 456 -14.71 12.92 -3.71
N PRO A 457 -13.90 11.87 -3.91
CA PRO A 457 -12.51 11.85 -3.47
C PRO A 457 -11.70 13.03 -4.02
N LYS A 458 -10.75 13.50 -3.21
CA LYS A 458 -9.96 14.70 -3.49
C LYS A 458 -9.18 14.59 -4.81
N THR A 459 -8.54 13.45 -5.05
CA THR A 459 -7.75 13.17 -6.27
C THR A 459 -8.58 13.29 -7.55
N LEU A 460 -9.80 12.73 -7.55
CA LEU A 460 -10.73 12.85 -8.66
C LEU A 460 -11.17 14.30 -8.91
N LEU A 461 -11.40 15.07 -7.84
CA LEU A 461 -11.72 16.49 -7.96
C LEU A 461 -10.55 17.30 -8.53
N GLU A 462 -9.32 17.01 -8.11
CA GLU A 462 -8.11 17.67 -8.60
C GLU A 462 -7.89 17.39 -10.09
N ASN A 463 -7.97 16.12 -10.51
CA ASN A 463 -7.85 15.74 -11.93
C ASN A 463 -8.96 16.35 -12.79
N THR A 464 -10.20 16.34 -12.29
CA THR A 464 -11.35 16.98 -12.96
C THR A 464 -11.14 18.49 -13.11
N GLY A 465 -10.65 19.15 -12.06
CA GLY A 465 -10.36 20.57 -12.04
C GLY A 465 -9.23 20.94 -13.02
N ALA A 466 -8.14 20.18 -13.03
CA ALA A 466 -7.02 20.37 -13.95
C ALA A 466 -7.46 20.26 -15.41
N PHE A 467 -8.23 19.23 -15.75
CA PHE A 467 -8.75 19.07 -17.10
C PHE A 467 -9.74 20.19 -17.48
N HIS A 468 -10.63 20.59 -16.56
CA HIS A 468 -11.53 21.72 -16.79
C HIS A 468 -10.78 23.03 -17.08
N PHE A 469 -9.69 23.29 -16.35
CA PHE A 469 -8.83 24.44 -16.58
C PHE A 469 -8.18 24.41 -17.96
N GLU A 470 -7.68 23.25 -18.39
CA GLU A 470 -7.06 23.10 -19.71
C GLU A 470 -8.05 23.37 -20.86
N ILE A 471 -9.28 22.85 -20.75
CA ILE A 471 -10.35 23.15 -21.72
C ILE A 471 -10.59 24.67 -21.82
N LEU A 472 -10.63 25.37 -20.68
CA LEU A 472 -10.83 26.82 -20.65
C LEU A 472 -9.68 27.57 -21.31
N GLU A 473 -8.43 27.15 -21.09
CA GLU A 473 -7.25 27.74 -21.72
C GLU A 473 -7.22 27.51 -23.24
N ILE A 474 -7.56 26.30 -23.71
CA ILE A 474 -7.73 26.01 -25.14
C ILE A 474 -8.77 26.96 -25.76
N MET A 475 -9.93 27.12 -25.10
CA MET A 475 -10.98 28.04 -25.56
C MET A 475 -10.59 29.53 -25.48
N ARG A 476 -9.70 29.90 -24.56
CA ARG A 476 -9.25 31.29 -24.35
C ARG A 476 -8.21 31.70 -25.37
N ARG A 477 -7.23 30.85 -25.66
CA ARG A 477 -6.16 31.11 -26.65
C ARG A 477 -6.73 31.38 -28.05
N GLU A 478 -7.83 30.72 -28.41
CA GLU A 478 -8.50 30.99 -29.69
C GLU A 478 -9.23 32.34 -29.74
N ARG A 479 -9.79 32.83 -28.62
CA ARG A 479 -10.41 34.17 -28.57
C ARG A 479 -9.41 35.31 -28.76
N GLN A 480 -8.10 35.05 -28.63
CA GLN A 480 -7.04 36.01 -28.92
C GLN A 480 -6.50 35.90 -30.35
N CYS A 481 -6.82 34.84 -31.08
CA CYS A 481 -6.40 34.59 -32.47
C CYS A 481 -7.46 34.94 -33.52
N LEU A 482 -8.68 35.28 -33.09
CA LEU A 482 -9.79 35.85 -33.90
C LEU A 482 -9.91 37.34 -33.62
#